data_AF-A0A0B6XZJ0-F1
#
_entry.id   AF-A0A0B6XZJ0-F1
#
_cell.length_a   1.000
_cell.length_b   1.000
_cell.length_c   1.000
_cell.angle_alpha   90.00
_cell.angle_beta   90.00
_cell.angle_gamma   90.00
#
_symmetry.space_group_name_H-M   'P 1'
#
loop_
_entity.id
_entity.type
_entity.pdbx_description
1 polymer ?
#
loop_
_entity_poly.entity_id
_entity_poly.type
_entity_poly.pdbx_seq_one_letter_code
_entity_poly.pdbx_strand_id
1 'polypeptide(L)'
;LRPEQTAGKRHPYLFSQCEAIHARSLFPCQDSPAVKFPYTAKVRAPKDITVLMSAIREGTEQAESGSTDLVTKFTMSVPIPSYLVAIVAGDLEYRELGPRSKVWSEKEMVDAAAFEFAETEK
;
A
#
# COMPACT_ATOMS: atom_id res chain seq x y z
N LEU A 1 -8.78 2.70 10.43
CA LEU A 1 -8.34 2.95 11.82
C LEU A 1 -8.37 4.45 12.08
N ARG A 2 -8.96 4.86 13.20
CA ARG A 2 -8.88 6.24 13.70
C ARG A 2 -7.45 6.54 14.15
N PRO A 3 -7.03 7.82 14.20
CA PRO A 3 -5.69 8.20 14.68
C PRO A 3 -5.32 7.55 16.02
N GLU A 4 -6.25 7.54 16.98
CA GLU A 4 -6.07 6.93 18.31
C GLU A 4 -5.66 5.44 18.27
N GLN A 5 -5.95 4.74 17.17
CA GLN A 5 -5.68 3.31 16.98
C GLN A 5 -4.36 3.05 16.26
N THR A 6 -3.66 4.07 15.76
CA THR A 6 -2.34 3.93 15.11
C THR A 6 -1.21 4.08 16.13
N ALA A 7 0.02 3.73 15.78
CA ALA A 7 1.17 3.93 16.68
C ALA A 7 1.47 5.41 16.90
N GLY A 8 1.46 6.21 15.82
CA GLY A 8 1.79 7.64 15.86
C GLY A 8 0.69 8.54 16.42
N LYS A 9 -0.54 8.05 16.61
CA LYS A 9 -1.70 8.78 17.20
C LYS A 9 -2.14 10.07 16.47
N ARG A 10 -1.56 10.38 15.30
CA ARG A 10 -1.76 11.66 14.58
C ARG A 10 -2.63 11.53 13.33
N HIS A 11 -2.39 10.49 12.52
CA HIS A 11 -3.02 10.31 11.23
C HIS A 11 -3.92 9.06 11.21
N PRO A 12 -5.02 9.05 10.43
CA PRO A 12 -5.79 7.83 10.22
C PRO A 12 -4.99 6.81 9.40
N TYR A 13 -5.44 5.56 9.43
CA TYR A 13 -4.80 4.47 8.70
C TYR A 13 -5.85 3.57 8.04
N LEU A 14 -5.57 3.07 6.84
CA LEU A 14 -6.39 2.13 6.10
C LEU A 14 -5.51 0.99 5.57
N PHE A 15 -6.00 -0.24 5.65
CA PHE A 15 -5.46 -1.37 4.91
C PHE A 15 -6.61 -2.28 4.45
N SER A 16 -6.41 -2.96 3.33
CA SER A 16 -7.32 -4.00 2.84
C SER A 16 -6.81 -5.39 3.17
N GLN A 17 -7.73 -6.33 3.33
CA GLN A 17 -7.45 -7.77 3.31
C GLN A 17 -8.46 -8.42 2.37
N CYS A 18 -8.02 -8.84 1.18
CA CYS A 18 -8.90 -9.34 0.13
C CYS A 18 -9.05 -10.86 0.12
N GLU A 19 -8.08 -11.61 0.66
CA GLU A 19 -8.18 -13.06 0.80
C GLU A 19 -9.18 -13.45 1.89
N ALA A 20 -10.11 -14.40 1.65
CA ALA A 20 -10.25 -15.22 0.43
C ALA A 20 -11.13 -14.60 -0.68
N ILE A 21 -12.20 -13.89 -0.30
CA ILE A 21 -13.26 -13.43 -1.22
C ILE A 21 -13.76 -12.02 -0.88
N HIS A 22 -12.86 -11.18 -0.37
CA HIS A 22 -13.20 -9.82 0.07
C HIS A 22 -12.87 -8.76 -0.99
N ALA A 23 -12.19 -9.11 -2.09
CA ALA A 23 -11.95 -8.16 -3.18
C ALA A 23 -13.26 -7.59 -3.75
N ARG A 24 -14.34 -8.40 -3.79
CA ARG A 24 -15.69 -7.95 -4.19
C ARG A 24 -16.28 -6.84 -3.32
N SER A 25 -15.76 -6.64 -2.10
CA SER A 25 -16.17 -5.54 -1.22
C SER A 25 -15.38 -4.25 -1.46
N LEU A 26 -14.23 -4.36 -2.13
CA LEU A 26 -13.36 -3.23 -2.49
C LEU A 26 -13.71 -2.70 -3.89
N PHE A 27 -13.96 -3.58 -4.86
CA PHE A 27 -14.36 -3.22 -6.22
C PHE A 27 -15.14 -4.34 -6.91
N PRO A 28 -16.05 -4.03 -7.86
CA PRO A 28 -16.76 -5.05 -8.63
C PRO A 28 -15.79 -5.90 -9.47
N CYS A 29 -15.79 -7.21 -9.28
CA CYS A 29 -14.91 -8.12 -10.00
C CYS A 29 -15.45 -9.56 -10.03
N GLN A 30 -14.86 -10.39 -10.90
CA GLN A 30 -15.00 -11.84 -10.85
C GLN A 30 -14.12 -12.38 -9.72
N ASP A 31 -14.63 -12.35 -8.49
CA ASP A 31 -13.86 -12.62 -7.29
C ASP A 31 -13.67 -14.12 -7.03
N SER A 32 -12.83 -14.73 -7.86
CA SER A 32 -12.44 -16.14 -7.85
C SER A 32 -10.96 -16.27 -8.24
N PRO A 33 -10.18 -17.11 -7.55
CA PRO A 33 -8.76 -17.31 -7.86
C PRO A 33 -8.51 -17.93 -9.26
N ALA A 34 -9.56 -18.47 -9.91
CA ALA A 34 -9.49 -19.01 -11.26
C ALA A 34 -9.31 -17.93 -12.35
N VAL A 35 -9.63 -16.67 -12.05
CA VAL A 35 -9.48 -15.54 -12.97
C VAL A 35 -8.27 -14.70 -12.53
N LYS A 36 -7.36 -14.40 -13.47
CA LYS A 36 -6.18 -13.55 -13.23
C LYS A 36 -6.19 -12.36 -14.18
N PHE A 37 -5.75 -11.20 -13.70
CA PHE A 37 -5.69 -9.98 -14.51
C PHE A 37 -4.52 -9.07 -14.07
N PRO A 38 -3.88 -8.34 -15.01
CA PRO A 38 -3.03 -7.21 -14.65
C PRO A 38 -3.91 -6.02 -14.25
N TYR A 39 -3.36 -5.06 -13.50
CA TYR A 39 -4.09 -3.83 -13.17
C TYR A 39 -3.18 -2.61 -13.10
N THR A 40 -3.80 -1.44 -13.29
CA THR A 40 -3.22 -0.15 -12.93
C THR A 40 -4.14 0.55 -11.96
N ALA A 41 -3.58 1.37 -11.07
CA ALA A 41 -4.36 2.13 -10.10
C ALA A 41 -3.82 3.55 -9.97
N LYS A 42 -4.74 4.50 -9.76
CA LYS A 42 -4.43 5.86 -9.34
C LYS A 42 -5.14 6.09 -8.01
N VAL A 43 -4.37 6.34 -6.95
CA VAL A 43 -4.92 6.56 -5.62
C VAL A 43 -4.61 7.98 -5.19
N ARG A 44 -5.67 8.75 -4.90
CA ARG A 44 -5.59 10.10 -4.33
C ARG A 44 -5.61 10.00 -2.81
N ALA A 45 -4.65 10.64 -2.14
CA ALA A 45 -4.58 10.72 -0.69
C ALA A 45 -4.01 12.08 -0.26
N PRO A 46 -4.26 12.54 0.97
CA PRO A 46 -3.59 13.73 1.52
C PRO A 46 -2.07 13.58 1.46
N LYS A 47 -1.32 14.67 1.25
CA LYS A 47 0.16 14.65 1.13
C LYS A 47 0.91 13.96 2.28
N ASP A 48 0.34 13.97 3.49
CA ASP A 48 0.95 13.39 4.68
C ASP A 48 0.61 11.89 4.83
N ILE A 49 -0.09 11.31 3.85
CA ILE A 49 -0.47 9.89 3.80
C ILE A 49 0.24 9.21 2.64
N THR A 50 1.14 8.27 2.98
CA THR A 50 1.77 7.40 2.01
C THR A 50 0.82 6.26 1.64
N VAL A 51 0.65 6.04 0.33
CA VAL A 51 -0.11 4.90 -0.21
C VAL A 51 0.85 3.84 -0.75
N LEU A 52 0.54 2.57 -0.48
CA LEU A 52 1.16 1.42 -1.11
C LEU A 52 0.08 0.48 -1.63
N MET A 53 0.43 -0.29 -2.66
CA MET A 53 -0.41 -1.35 -3.20
C MET A 53 0.45 -2.57 -3.51
N SER A 54 -0.19 -3.71 -3.78
CA SER A 54 0.43 -4.91 -4.36
C SER A 54 0.82 -4.69 -5.84
N ALA A 55 1.59 -3.64 -6.12
CA ALA A 55 1.96 -3.17 -7.46
C ALA A 55 3.20 -2.26 -7.41
N ILE A 56 3.88 -2.09 -8.55
CA ILE A 56 5.02 -1.18 -8.66
C ILE A 56 4.53 0.26 -8.68
N ARG A 57 5.13 1.11 -7.84
CA ARG A 57 4.86 2.55 -7.81
C ARG A 57 5.58 3.23 -8.97
N GLU A 58 4.82 3.85 -9.86
CA GLU A 58 5.35 4.58 -11.03
C GLU A 58 5.73 6.02 -10.69
N GLY A 59 5.04 6.62 -9.72
CA GLY A 59 5.28 8.00 -9.30
C GLY A 59 4.13 8.59 -8.51
N THR A 60 4.39 9.74 -7.91
CA THR A 60 3.43 10.51 -7.13
C THR A 60 3.45 11.96 -7.61
N GLU A 61 2.28 12.50 -7.94
CA GLU A 61 2.11 13.87 -8.44
C GLU A 61 1.01 14.59 -7.66
N GLN A 62 1.00 15.92 -7.70
CA GLN A 62 -0.08 16.71 -7.13
C GLN A 62 -1.40 16.40 -7.87
N ALA A 63 -2.49 16.20 -7.13
CA ALA A 63 -3.76 15.78 -7.73
C ALA A 63 -4.29 16.81 -8.73
N GLU A 64 -4.27 18.09 -8.33
CA GLU A 64 -4.77 19.24 -9.08
C GLU A 64 -3.96 20.48 -8.65
N SER A 65 -3.91 21.51 -9.51
CA SER A 65 -3.20 22.76 -9.19
C SER A 65 -3.78 23.40 -7.93
N GLY A 66 -2.96 23.58 -6.90
CA GLY A 66 -3.36 24.15 -5.61
C GLY A 66 -3.94 23.13 -4.60
N SER A 67 -4.09 21.85 -4.96
CA SER A 67 -4.53 20.80 -4.03
C SER A 67 -3.38 20.35 -3.11
N THR A 68 -3.67 20.07 -1.84
CA THR A 68 -2.70 19.41 -0.94
C THR A 68 -2.68 17.90 -1.08
N ASP A 69 -3.57 17.34 -1.89
CA ASP A 69 -3.62 15.90 -2.15
C ASP A 69 -2.62 15.50 -3.22
N LEU A 70 -2.11 14.28 -3.08
CA LEU A 70 -1.24 13.63 -4.04
C LEU A 70 -1.97 12.45 -4.69
N VAL A 71 -1.71 12.22 -5.97
CA VAL A 71 -2.12 11.01 -6.70
C VAL A 71 -0.89 10.15 -6.92
N THR A 72 -0.91 8.94 -6.39
CA THR A 72 0.12 7.93 -6.62
C THR A 72 -0.36 6.91 -7.66
N LYS A 73 0.47 6.65 -8.67
CA LYS A 73 0.20 5.72 -9.76
C LYS A 73 0.90 4.39 -9.51
N PHE A 74 0.19 3.30 -9.75
CA PHE A 74 0.70 1.94 -9.59
C PHE A 74 0.40 1.08 -10.81
N THR A 75 1.32 0.16 -11.11
CA THR A 75 1.21 -0.83 -12.19
C THR A 75 1.54 -2.23 -11.68
N MET A 76 0.65 -3.19 -11.91
CA MET A 76 0.89 -4.62 -11.79
C MET A 76 0.74 -5.25 -13.18
N SER A 77 1.86 -5.48 -13.84
CA SER A 77 1.91 -6.06 -15.18
C SER A 77 1.73 -7.58 -15.18
N VAL A 78 2.06 -8.25 -14.08
CA VAL A 78 1.90 -9.70 -13.93
C VAL A 78 0.44 -10.01 -13.58
N PRO A 79 -0.27 -10.87 -14.32
CA PRO A 79 -1.65 -11.21 -14.00
C PRO A 79 -1.77 -11.92 -12.64
N ILE A 80 -2.59 -11.37 -11.75
CA ILE A 80 -2.85 -11.89 -10.41
C ILE A 80 -4.35 -12.13 -10.18
N PRO A 81 -4.74 -13.06 -9.29
CA PRO A 81 -6.12 -13.19 -8.84
C PRO A 81 -6.56 -11.99 -7.98
N SER A 82 -7.87 -11.73 -7.93
CA SER A 82 -8.47 -10.58 -7.24
C SER A 82 -8.10 -10.47 -5.76
N TYR A 83 -7.96 -11.60 -5.06
CA TYR A 83 -7.65 -11.62 -3.64
C TYR A 83 -6.24 -11.09 -3.29
N LEU A 84 -5.34 -11.00 -4.28
CA LEU A 84 -4.00 -10.43 -4.12
C LEU A 84 -3.96 -8.92 -4.35
N VAL A 85 -5.06 -8.28 -4.76
CA VAL A 85 -5.15 -6.82 -4.79
C VAL A 85 -5.17 -6.31 -3.37
N ALA A 86 -4.12 -5.58 -2.99
CA ALA A 86 -3.99 -4.96 -1.68
C ALA A 86 -3.73 -3.46 -1.80
N ILE A 87 -4.23 -2.71 -0.81
CA ILE A 87 -3.97 -1.29 -0.61
C ILE A 87 -3.75 -1.02 0.89
N VAL A 88 -2.79 -0.13 1.17
CA VAL A 88 -2.57 0.44 2.50
C VAL A 88 -2.29 1.94 2.36
N ALA A 89 -2.80 2.73 3.30
CA ALA A 89 -2.63 4.17 3.35
C ALA A 89 -2.47 4.63 4.81
N GLY A 90 -1.37 5.31 5.13
CA GLY A 90 -1.10 5.84 6.47
C GLY A 90 0.17 6.69 6.53
N ASP A 91 0.55 7.10 7.73
CA ASP A 91 1.83 7.77 8.03
C ASP A 91 2.98 6.74 8.00
N LEU A 92 3.34 6.31 6.78
CA LEU A 92 4.31 5.23 6.55
C LEU A 92 5.68 5.78 6.16
N GLU A 93 6.71 5.28 6.85
CA GLU A 93 8.11 5.40 6.48
C GLU A 93 8.65 4.04 6.02
N TYR A 94 9.83 4.05 5.40
CA TYR A 94 10.54 2.83 5.04
C TYR A 94 12.00 2.82 5.51
N ARG A 95 12.55 1.60 5.58
CA ARG A 95 13.99 1.32 5.63
C ARG A 95 14.34 0.31 4.55
N GLU A 96 15.54 0.44 3.99
CA GLU A 96 16.05 -0.51 3.00
C GLU A 96 16.62 -1.73 3.73
N LEU A 97 16.22 -2.93 3.28
CA LEU A 97 16.74 -4.20 3.80
C LEU A 97 17.79 -4.81 2.85
N GLY A 98 17.80 -4.38 1.59
CA GLY A 98 18.73 -4.86 0.57
C GLY A 98 18.41 -4.29 -0.81
N PRO A 99 18.94 -4.89 -1.90
CA PRO A 99 18.90 -4.27 -3.23
C PRO A 99 17.50 -4.16 -3.84
N ARG A 100 16.52 -4.93 -3.33
CA ARG A 100 15.14 -4.98 -3.85
C ARG A 100 14.07 -5.06 -2.77
N SER A 101 14.44 -4.93 -1.50
CA SER A 101 13.53 -5.07 -0.36
C SER A 101 13.56 -3.83 0.52
N LYS A 102 12.37 -3.33 0.84
CA LYS A 102 12.12 -2.25 1.79
C LYS A 102 11.08 -2.72 2.80
N VAL A 103 11.31 -2.46 4.08
CA VAL A 103 10.27 -2.62 5.10
C VAL A 103 9.55 -1.30 5.28
N TRP A 104 8.23 -1.34 5.38
CA TRP A 104 7.37 -0.18 5.59
C TRP A 104 6.62 -0.30 6.91
N SER A 105 6.55 0.78 7.68
CA SER A 105 5.76 0.84 8.91
C SER A 105 5.51 2.28 9.33
N GLU A 106 4.72 2.49 10.39
CA GLU A 106 4.74 3.77 11.11
C GLU A 106 6.14 4.00 11.71
N LYS A 107 6.52 5.27 11.85
CA LYS A 107 7.86 5.68 12.31
C LYS A 107 8.27 5.00 13.62
N GLU A 108 7.33 4.77 14.52
CA GLU A 108 7.54 4.17 15.83
C GLU A 108 8.04 2.71 15.76
N MET A 109 7.79 2.01 14.64
CA MET A 109 8.06 0.58 14.50
C MET A 109 9.07 0.23 13.40
N VAL A 110 9.36 1.16 12.47
CA VAL A 110 10.10 0.83 11.25
C VAL A 110 11.54 0.37 11.51
N ASP A 111 12.22 0.91 12.53
CA ASP A 111 13.60 0.53 12.86
C ASP A 111 13.66 -0.87 13.52
N ALA A 112 12.70 -1.17 14.41
CA ALA A 112 12.57 -2.51 14.99
C ALA A 112 12.23 -3.55 13.91
N ALA A 113 11.32 -3.22 12.99
CA ALA A 113 10.99 -4.08 11.86
C ALA A 113 12.19 -4.27 10.92
N ALA A 114 13.00 -3.24 10.70
CA ALA A 114 14.20 -3.34 9.87
C ALA A 114 15.23 -4.31 10.45
N PHE A 115 15.42 -4.28 11.78
CA PHE A 115 16.26 -5.25 12.47
C PHE A 115 15.69 -6.67 12.36
N GLU A 116 14.40 -6.85 12.65
CA GLU A 116 13.75 -8.17 12.66
C GLU A 116 13.79 -8.86 11.28
N PHE A 117 13.65 -8.10 10.20
CA PHE A 117 13.62 -8.62 8.84
C PHE A 117 14.94 -8.44 8.08
N ALA A 118 16.04 -8.16 8.77
CA ALA A 118 17.36 -7.92 8.15
C ALA A 118 17.88 -9.09 7.29
N GLU A 119 17.36 -10.30 7.49
CA GLU A 119 17.75 -11.51 6.75
C GLU A 119 16.91 -11.80 5.50
N THR A 120 15.98 -10.91 5.12
CA THR A 120 15.06 -11.13 3.98
C THR A 120 15.76 -11.44 2.65
N GLU A 121 16.99 -10.98 2.47
CA GLU A 121 17.77 -11.18 1.22
C GLU A 121 18.90 -12.22 1.36
N LYS A 122 19.00 -12.90 2.50
CA LYS A 122 19.94 -14.01 2.69
C LYS A 122 19.32 -15.32 2.22
#